data_AF-A0A2T3HXK1-F1
#
_entry.id   AF-A0A2T3HXK1-F1
#
_cell.length_a   1.000
_cell.length_b   1.000
_cell.length_c   1.000
_cell.angle_alpha   90.00
_cell.angle_beta   90.00
_cell.angle_gamma   90.00
#
_symmetry.space_group_name_H-M   'P 1'
#
loop_
_entity.id
_entity.type
_entity.pdbx_description
1 polymer ?
#
loop_
_entity_poly.entity_id
_entity_poly.type
_entity_poly.pdbx_seq_one_letter_code
_entity_poly.pdbx_strand_id
1 'polypeptide(L)'
;MITLTTNVQAGITGFENPTIRFRKQPLNLQTLFVHSHTSMRIISADNSYPKFGIAKGDWLLIDSALQALATDLVLFEYYGESHIARWNVLCQHVVASGKEWDELHLIGVITVSIHHFRQPSLLPWHSDLTDIDLHQLIVTQEHSTLLCRAAGVSMLPYIWDRDILILERHLTPENDDVIVLSLNNDLVVKRINLHTKTLYSDNSSFKPYPITQDDYTRLHGVVRYSLRLHRPMPL
;
A
#
# COMPACT_ATOMS: atom_id res chain seq x y z
N MET A 1 10.97 76.56 -9.06
CA MET A 1 11.15 75.44 -8.12
C MET A 1 10.23 74.31 -8.59
N ILE A 2 10.75 73.41 -9.41
CA ILE A 2 9.98 72.32 -10.03
C ILE A 2 10.31 71.05 -9.25
N THR A 3 9.36 70.58 -8.46
CA THR A 3 9.43 69.30 -7.74
C THR A 3 9.04 68.17 -8.69
N LEU A 4 10.03 67.42 -9.16
CA LEU A 4 9.82 66.13 -9.82
C LEU A 4 9.59 65.06 -8.74
N THR A 5 8.35 64.64 -8.55
CA THR A 5 8.03 63.43 -7.79
C THR A 5 8.27 62.21 -8.66
N THR A 6 9.48 61.66 -8.63
CA THR A 6 9.76 60.33 -9.20
C THR A 6 9.22 59.26 -8.26
N ASN A 7 8.07 58.68 -8.58
CA ASN A 7 7.61 57.44 -7.97
C ASN A 7 8.40 56.28 -8.60
N VAL A 8 9.25 55.63 -7.80
CA VAL A 8 9.89 54.36 -8.19
C VAL A 8 8.99 53.23 -7.74
N GLN A 9 8.36 52.54 -8.69
CA GLN A 9 7.62 51.30 -8.44
C GLN A 9 8.53 50.11 -8.77
N ALA A 10 9.14 49.52 -7.75
CA ALA A 10 9.84 48.25 -7.87
C ALA A 10 8.81 47.11 -7.78
N GLY A 11 8.34 46.65 -8.94
CA GLY A 11 7.65 45.35 -9.02
C GLY A 11 8.68 44.25 -8.86
N ILE A 12 8.67 43.53 -7.74
CA ILE A 12 9.34 42.23 -7.66
C ILE A 12 8.56 41.32 -8.60
N THR A 13 9.05 41.18 -9.83
CA THR A 13 8.60 40.11 -10.72
C THR A 13 9.01 38.81 -10.05
N GLY A 14 8.02 38.09 -9.52
CA GLY A 14 8.24 36.78 -8.92
C GLY A 14 8.93 35.91 -9.96
N PHE A 15 10.14 35.45 -9.66
CA PHE A 15 10.81 34.45 -10.47
C PHE A 15 9.85 33.27 -10.62
N GLU A 16 9.39 33.01 -11.85
CA GLU A 16 8.63 31.79 -12.14
C GLU A 16 9.47 30.62 -11.62
N ASN A 17 8.88 29.79 -10.76
CA ASN A 17 9.58 28.67 -10.18
C ASN A 17 10.07 27.76 -11.34
N PRO A 18 11.40 27.63 -11.56
CA PRO A 18 11.96 26.94 -12.73
C PRO A 18 11.64 25.44 -12.74
N THR A 19 11.13 24.91 -11.62
CA THR A 19 10.71 23.51 -11.50
C THR A 19 9.28 23.24 -11.95
N ILE A 20 8.47 24.27 -12.26
CA ILE A 20 7.05 24.12 -12.67
C ILE A 20 6.92 23.21 -13.89
N ARG A 21 7.81 23.35 -14.90
CA ARG A 21 7.80 22.51 -16.11
C ARG A 21 8.22 21.05 -15.87
N PHE A 22 8.78 20.75 -14.69
CA PHE A 22 9.23 19.42 -14.29
C PHE A 22 8.37 18.83 -13.17
N ARG A 23 7.30 19.52 -12.76
CA ARG A 23 6.36 19.01 -11.79
C ARG A 23 5.61 17.85 -12.45
N LYS A 24 6.08 16.63 -12.21
CA LYS A 24 5.32 15.41 -12.52
C LYS A 24 3.93 15.56 -11.89
N GLN A 25 2.89 15.06 -12.56
CA GLN A 25 1.54 15.05 -12.02
C GLN A 25 1.56 14.53 -10.59
N PRO A 26 0.78 15.12 -9.68
CA PRO A 26 0.69 14.61 -8.31
C PRO A 26 0.26 13.15 -8.39
N LEU A 27 0.97 12.30 -7.66
CA LEU A 27 0.66 10.89 -7.57
C LEU A 27 -0.75 10.73 -6.98
N ASN A 28 -1.67 10.19 -7.78
CA ASN A 28 -3.03 9.91 -7.36
C ASN A 28 -3.29 8.39 -7.40
N LEU A 29 -3.50 7.80 -6.23
CA LEU A 29 -3.66 6.34 -6.08
C LEU A 29 -4.96 5.84 -6.73
N GLN A 30 -6.03 6.65 -6.72
CA GLN A 30 -7.28 6.32 -7.42
C GLN A 30 -6.99 6.07 -8.90
N THR A 31 -6.33 7.02 -9.57
CA THR A 31 -6.04 6.90 -11.01
C THR A 31 -5.04 5.80 -11.36
N LEU A 32 -4.18 5.41 -10.40
CA LEU A 32 -3.15 4.40 -10.62
C LEU A 32 -3.70 2.97 -10.49
N PHE A 33 -4.62 2.74 -9.54
CA PHE A 33 -5.09 1.40 -9.22
C PHE A 33 -6.55 1.14 -9.62
N VAL A 34 -7.37 2.18 -9.79
CA VAL A 34 -8.79 2.05 -10.15
C VAL A 34 -8.94 2.35 -11.64
N HIS A 35 -9.19 1.30 -12.43
CA HIS A 35 -9.40 1.41 -13.87
C HIS A 35 -10.88 1.55 -14.24
N SER A 36 -11.78 0.97 -13.45
CA SER A 36 -13.22 0.95 -13.68
C SER A 36 -13.98 1.14 -12.37
N HIS A 37 -14.52 2.33 -12.13
CA HIS A 37 -15.20 2.65 -10.87
C HIS A 37 -16.42 1.77 -10.56
N THR A 38 -17.13 1.28 -11.59
CA THR A 38 -18.37 0.51 -11.45
C THR A 38 -18.16 -0.99 -11.29
N SER A 39 -17.04 -1.55 -11.79
CA SER A 39 -16.74 -2.98 -11.67
C SER A 39 -15.82 -3.30 -10.50
N MET A 40 -15.05 -2.30 -10.07
CA MET A 40 -14.11 -2.43 -8.98
C MET A 40 -14.78 -2.12 -7.65
N ARG A 41 -14.41 -2.92 -6.65
CA ARG A 41 -14.84 -2.73 -5.27
C ARG A 41 -13.66 -2.94 -4.33
N ILE A 42 -13.73 -2.33 -3.16
CA ILE A 42 -12.78 -2.57 -2.08
C ILE A 42 -13.48 -3.35 -0.98
N ILE A 43 -12.88 -4.41 -0.47
CA ILE A 43 -13.44 -5.16 0.66
C ILE A 43 -12.38 -5.41 1.71
N SER A 44 -12.81 -5.75 2.93
CA SER A 44 -11.91 -6.23 3.97
C SER A 44 -11.75 -7.75 3.87
N ALA A 45 -10.52 -8.25 4.04
CA ALA A 45 -10.25 -9.68 4.10
C ALA A 45 -10.79 -10.30 5.40
N ASP A 46 -11.73 -11.22 5.30
CA ASP A 46 -12.32 -11.91 6.47
C ASP A 46 -11.32 -12.84 7.17
N ASN A 47 -10.40 -13.41 6.38
CA ASN A 47 -9.44 -14.43 6.78
C ASN A 47 -8.00 -14.03 6.41
N SER A 48 -7.02 -14.58 7.14
CA SER A 48 -5.60 -14.39 6.83
C SER A 48 -5.10 -15.46 5.84
N TYR A 49 -4.39 -15.00 4.80
CA TYR A 49 -3.72 -15.84 3.80
C TYR A 49 -2.22 -15.49 3.72
N PRO A 50 -1.38 -15.98 4.66
CA PRO A 50 0.05 -15.65 4.70
C PRO A 50 0.82 -16.03 3.42
N LYS A 51 0.37 -17.07 2.70
CA LYS A 51 0.94 -17.48 1.41
C LYS A 51 0.85 -16.41 0.33
N PHE A 52 -0.13 -15.53 0.43
CA PHE A 52 -0.33 -14.38 -0.45
C PHE A 52 0.03 -13.06 0.25
N GLY A 53 0.48 -13.14 1.51
CA GLY A 53 0.75 -12.03 2.40
C GLY A 53 -0.45 -11.11 2.64
N ILE A 54 -1.64 -11.69 2.70
CA ILE A 54 -2.88 -11.02 3.08
C ILE A 54 -3.17 -11.39 4.53
N ALA A 55 -3.40 -10.41 5.39
CA ALA A 55 -3.86 -10.58 6.75
C ALA A 55 -5.37 -10.30 6.86
N LYS A 56 -6.01 -10.84 7.90
CA LYS A 56 -7.38 -10.46 8.25
C LYS A 56 -7.46 -8.95 8.49
N GLY A 57 -8.44 -8.30 7.87
CA GLY A 57 -8.63 -6.84 7.93
C GLY A 57 -7.90 -6.07 6.83
N ASP A 58 -7.08 -6.72 6.01
CA ASP A 58 -6.44 -6.07 4.87
C ASP A 58 -7.48 -5.69 3.82
N TRP A 59 -7.26 -4.57 3.13
CA TRP A 59 -8.16 -4.17 2.05
C TRP A 59 -7.77 -4.83 0.75
N LEU A 60 -8.76 -5.39 0.07
CA LEU A 60 -8.61 -6.08 -1.20
C LEU A 60 -9.35 -5.29 -2.26
N LEU A 61 -8.61 -4.86 -3.27
CA LEU A 61 -9.17 -4.25 -4.46
C LEU A 61 -9.53 -5.38 -5.44
N ILE A 62 -10.81 -5.47 -5.77
CA ILE A 62 -11.37 -6.56 -6.57
C ILE A 62 -12.00 -5.96 -7.81
N ASP A 63 -11.74 -6.55 -8.96
CA ASP A 63 -12.42 -6.23 -10.21
C ASP A 63 -13.27 -7.42 -10.66
N SER A 64 -14.57 -7.19 -10.75
CA SER A 64 -15.56 -8.18 -11.21
C SER A 64 -15.66 -8.26 -12.74
N ALA A 65 -15.18 -7.25 -13.47
CA ALA A 65 -15.22 -7.25 -14.94
C ALA A 65 -14.02 -7.98 -15.57
N LEU A 66 -12.97 -8.26 -14.80
CA LEU A 66 -11.79 -8.96 -15.31
C LEU A 66 -12.02 -10.47 -15.42
N GLN A 67 -11.63 -11.03 -16.55
CA GLN A 67 -11.47 -12.47 -16.68
C GLN A 67 -10.21 -12.92 -15.91
N ALA A 68 -10.37 -13.92 -15.05
CA ALA A 68 -9.29 -14.46 -14.23
C ALA A 68 -8.26 -15.22 -15.09
N LEU A 69 -7.00 -14.82 -14.97
CA LEU A 69 -5.87 -15.53 -15.56
C LEU A 69 -5.37 -16.61 -14.59
N ALA A 70 -4.63 -17.61 -15.10
CA ALA A 70 -4.16 -18.75 -14.31
C ALA A 70 -3.39 -18.35 -13.02
N THR A 71 -2.64 -17.25 -13.04
CA THR A 71 -1.83 -16.77 -11.92
C THR A 71 -2.56 -15.82 -10.98
N ASP A 72 -3.74 -15.36 -11.37
CA ASP A 72 -4.46 -14.33 -10.61
C ASP A 72 -5.01 -14.89 -9.31
N LEU A 73 -5.06 -14.02 -8.31
CA LEU A 73 -5.83 -14.28 -7.11
C LEU A 73 -7.28 -13.93 -7.36
N VAL A 74 -8.16 -14.83 -6.98
CA VAL A 74 -9.61 -14.64 -7.05
C VAL A 74 -10.19 -14.69 -5.66
N LEU A 75 -11.20 -13.85 -5.45
CA LEU A 75 -12.10 -13.99 -4.32
C LEU A 75 -13.37 -14.71 -4.80
N PHE A 76 -13.76 -15.74 -4.07
CA PHE A 76 -14.99 -16.47 -4.30
C PHE A 76 -15.67 -16.79 -2.97
N GLU A 77 -16.97 -17.01 -3.01
CA GLU A 77 -17.77 -17.47 -1.89
C GLU A 77 -18.08 -18.95 -2.07
N TYR A 78 -17.96 -19.72 -0.98
CA TYR A 78 -18.29 -21.13 -0.93
C TYR A 78 -19.04 -21.44 0.36
N TYR A 79 -20.26 -21.97 0.27
CA TYR A 79 -21.17 -22.17 1.41
C TYR A 79 -21.36 -20.92 2.31
N GLY A 80 -21.35 -19.72 1.72
CA GLY A 80 -21.52 -18.46 2.45
C GLY A 80 -20.26 -17.97 3.17
N GLU A 81 -19.11 -18.59 2.93
CA GLU A 81 -17.81 -18.13 3.43
C GLU A 81 -16.92 -17.60 2.29
N SER A 82 -16.27 -16.46 2.54
CA SER A 82 -15.31 -15.85 1.62
C SER A 82 -13.98 -16.60 1.61
N HIS A 83 -13.50 -16.98 0.43
CA HIS A 83 -12.22 -17.63 0.23
C HIS A 83 -11.37 -16.99 -0.87
N ILE A 84 -10.05 -17.01 -0.67
CA ILE A 84 -9.06 -16.53 -1.64
C ILE A 84 -8.21 -17.69 -2.13
N ALA A 85 -8.09 -17.83 -3.44
CA ALA A 85 -7.21 -18.81 -4.07
C ALA A 85 -6.60 -18.27 -5.37
N ARG A 86 -5.54 -18.91 -5.84
CA ARG A 86 -5.10 -18.74 -7.23
C ARG A 86 -6.07 -19.44 -8.15
N TRP A 87 -6.40 -18.80 -9.27
CA TRP A 87 -7.36 -19.33 -10.24
C TRP A 87 -7.00 -20.74 -10.72
N ASN A 88 -5.74 -20.99 -11.08
CA ASN A 88 -5.30 -22.31 -11.52
C ASN A 88 -5.50 -23.43 -10.46
N VAL A 89 -5.17 -23.15 -9.20
CA VAL A 89 -5.33 -24.09 -8.08
C VAL A 89 -6.81 -24.34 -7.84
N LEU A 90 -7.64 -23.30 -7.91
CA LEU A 90 -9.08 -23.43 -7.77
C LEU A 90 -9.67 -24.32 -8.85
N CYS A 91 -9.36 -24.07 -10.13
CA CYS A 91 -9.81 -24.90 -11.24
C CYS A 91 -9.39 -26.38 -11.06
N GLN A 92 -8.14 -26.62 -10.64
CA GLN A 92 -7.66 -27.98 -10.38
C GLN A 92 -8.43 -28.66 -9.24
N HIS A 93 -8.71 -27.94 -8.16
CA HIS A 93 -9.49 -28.45 -7.03
C HIS A 93 -10.94 -28.77 -7.42
N VAL A 94 -11.59 -27.93 -8.22
CA VAL A 94 -12.96 -28.19 -8.70
C VAL A 94 -13.00 -29.42 -9.60
N VAL A 95 -12.07 -29.53 -10.56
CA VAL A 95 -11.95 -30.71 -11.44
C VAL A 95 -11.67 -31.99 -10.63
N ALA A 96 -10.77 -31.92 -9.65
CA ALA A 96 -10.39 -33.06 -8.82
C ALA A 96 -11.49 -33.50 -7.85
N SER A 97 -12.31 -32.57 -7.35
CA SER A 97 -13.40 -32.86 -6.42
C SER A 97 -14.66 -33.40 -7.10
N GLY A 98 -14.73 -33.33 -8.44
CA GLY A 98 -15.91 -33.76 -9.20
C GLY A 98 -17.19 -32.98 -8.85
N LYS A 99 -17.05 -31.86 -8.13
CA LYS A 99 -18.16 -30.99 -7.74
C LYS A 99 -18.54 -30.09 -8.91
N GLU A 100 -19.84 -29.86 -9.08
CA GLU A 100 -20.35 -28.86 -10.01
C GLU A 100 -19.98 -27.45 -9.52
N TRP A 101 -19.80 -26.52 -10.46
CA TRP A 101 -19.47 -25.12 -10.18
C TRP A 101 -20.63 -24.36 -9.50
N ASP A 102 -21.80 -24.99 -9.38
CA ASP A 102 -23.07 -24.36 -9.01
C ASP A 102 -23.09 -23.77 -7.59
N GLU A 103 -22.25 -24.27 -6.69
CA GLU A 103 -22.14 -23.75 -5.31
C GLU A 103 -21.03 -22.70 -5.13
N LEU A 104 -20.24 -22.43 -6.17
CA LEU A 104 -19.11 -21.49 -6.11
C LEU A 104 -19.50 -20.16 -6.77
N HIS A 105 -19.57 -19.10 -5.98
CA HIS A 105 -19.83 -17.77 -6.49
C HIS A 105 -18.52 -16.97 -6.62
N LEU A 106 -18.06 -16.75 -7.84
CA LEU A 106 -16.87 -15.92 -8.10
C LEU A 106 -17.22 -14.43 -7.94
N ILE A 107 -16.59 -13.76 -6.97
CA ILE A 107 -16.82 -12.33 -6.71
C ILE A 107 -15.99 -11.48 -7.67
N GLY A 108 -14.74 -11.87 -7.93
CA GLY A 108 -13.87 -11.18 -8.89
C GLY A 108 -12.38 -11.47 -8.70
N VAL A 109 -11.57 -10.77 -9.49
CA VAL A 109 -10.10 -10.87 -9.46
C VAL A 109 -9.54 -9.84 -8.48
N ILE A 110 -8.69 -10.28 -7.55
CA ILE A 110 -7.97 -9.39 -6.64
C ILE A 110 -6.80 -8.78 -7.41
N THR A 111 -6.84 -7.47 -7.64
CA THR A 111 -5.80 -6.73 -8.35
C THR A 111 -4.72 -6.24 -7.39
N VAL A 112 -5.14 -5.73 -6.23
CA VAL A 112 -4.26 -5.15 -5.20
C VAL A 112 -4.68 -5.62 -3.81
N SER A 113 -3.71 -5.95 -2.97
CA SER A 113 -3.93 -6.08 -1.52
C SER A 113 -3.20 -4.99 -0.76
N ILE A 114 -3.86 -4.41 0.23
CA ILE A 114 -3.37 -3.32 1.05
C ILE A 114 -3.28 -3.82 2.49
N HIS A 115 -2.05 -4.04 2.95
CA HIS A 115 -1.78 -4.47 4.30
C HIS A 115 -1.64 -3.29 5.25
N HIS A 116 -2.22 -3.40 6.44
CA HIS A 116 -2.24 -2.36 7.48
C HIS A 116 -1.26 -2.67 8.61
N PHE A 117 -0.31 -1.76 8.88
CA PHE A 117 0.60 -1.93 10.03
C PHE A 117 0.09 -1.31 11.32
N ARG A 118 -0.91 -0.45 11.23
CA ARG A 118 -1.65 0.13 12.34
C ARG A 118 -3.14 -0.06 12.09
N GLN A 119 -3.96 0.04 13.13
CA GLN A 119 -5.40 -0.21 13.07
C GLN A 119 -6.07 0.57 11.91
N PRO A 120 -6.66 -0.10 10.92
CA PRO A 120 -7.32 0.57 9.79
C PRO A 120 -8.55 1.34 10.25
N SER A 121 -8.88 2.41 9.52
CA SER A 121 -10.22 2.99 9.61
C SER A 121 -11.25 1.97 9.11
N LEU A 122 -12.48 2.06 9.63
CA LEU A 122 -13.57 1.27 9.06
C LEU A 122 -13.81 1.71 7.62
N LEU A 123 -13.93 0.72 6.74
CA LEU A 123 -14.29 0.94 5.36
C LEU A 123 -15.75 1.46 5.32
N PRO A 124 -16.03 2.61 4.68
CA PRO A 124 -17.40 3.08 4.56
C PRO A 124 -18.22 2.10 3.71
N TRP A 125 -19.52 2.03 3.99
CA TRP A 125 -20.42 1.19 3.19
C TRP A 125 -20.48 1.71 1.75
N HIS A 126 -20.36 0.80 0.78
CA HIS A 126 -20.40 1.09 -0.65
C HIS A 126 -20.74 -0.17 -1.44
N SER A 127 -21.29 -0.01 -2.64
CA SER A 127 -21.43 -1.07 -3.63
C SER A 127 -20.17 -1.27 -4.45
N ASP A 128 -19.54 -0.16 -4.84
CA ASP A 128 -18.45 -0.06 -5.80
C ASP A 128 -17.59 1.20 -5.50
N LEU A 129 -16.65 1.53 -6.39
CA LEU A 129 -15.73 2.66 -6.23
C LEU A 129 -16.21 3.96 -6.91
N THR A 130 -17.50 4.13 -7.21
CA THR A 130 -18.02 5.44 -7.63
C THR A 130 -18.10 6.41 -6.46
N ASP A 131 -18.42 5.90 -5.28
CA ASP A 131 -18.69 6.71 -4.08
C ASP A 131 -17.48 6.80 -3.14
N ILE A 132 -16.40 6.09 -3.47
CA ILE A 132 -15.18 6.01 -2.67
C ILE A 132 -13.96 6.41 -3.49
N ASP A 133 -13.13 7.28 -2.91
CA ASP A 133 -11.81 7.63 -3.42
C ASP A 133 -10.71 6.90 -2.62
N LEU A 134 -10.01 5.99 -3.29
CA LEU A 134 -8.90 5.21 -2.73
C LEU A 134 -7.74 6.08 -2.26
N HIS A 135 -7.46 7.18 -2.97
CA HIS A 135 -6.40 8.09 -2.58
C HIS A 135 -6.74 8.77 -1.25
N GLN A 136 -7.97 9.23 -1.09
CA GLN A 136 -8.43 9.84 0.17
C GLN A 136 -8.50 8.85 1.33
N LEU A 137 -8.81 7.57 1.06
CA LEU A 137 -8.80 6.52 2.09
C LEU A 137 -7.39 6.23 2.63
N ILE A 138 -6.39 6.29 1.76
CA ILE A 138 -5.03 5.85 2.09
C ILE A 138 -4.14 7.02 2.50
N VAL A 139 -4.18 8.13 1.75
CA VAL A 139 -3.29 9.27 1.95
C VAL A 139 -3.95 10.27 2.88
N THR A 140 -3.52 10.27 4.15
CA THR A 140 -4.05 11.18 5.16
C THR A 140 -3.49 12.60 5.03
N GLN A 141 -2.21 12.73 4.69
CA GLN A 141 -1.49 14.00 4.56
C GLN A 141 -0.52 13.96 3.39
N GLU A 142 -0.91 14.52 2.24
CA GLU A 142 -0.11 14.47 1.00
C GLU A 142 1.34 14.96 1.17
N HIS A 143 1.54 16.07 1.90
CA HIS A 143 2.86 16.69 2.06
C HIS A 143 3.81 15.92 3.00
N SER A 144 3.29 14.98 3.79
CA SER A 144 4.07 14.17 4.74
C SER A 144 4.02 12.67 4.42
N THR A 145 3.42 12.30 3.28
CA THR A 145 3.34 10.94 2.78
C THR A 145 4.41 10.70 1.72
N LEU A 146 5.18 9.62 1.86
CA LEU A 146 6.16 9.18 0.88
C LEU A 146 5.82 7.79 0.38
N LEU A 147 6.09 7.54 -0.90
CA LEU A 147 6.13 6.18 -1.43
C LEU A 147 7.56 5.67 -1.47
N CYS A 148 7.74 4.41 -1.10
CA CYS A 148 8.95 3.68 -1.44
C CYS A 148 8.62 2.30 -2.00
N ARG A 149 9.59 1.69 -2.68
CA ARG A 149 9.45 0.33 -3.18
C ARG A 149 10.30 -0.58 -2.30
N ALA A 150 9.67 -1.60 -1.72
CA ALA A 150 10.37 -2.59 -0.92
C ALA A 150 11.31 -3.44 -1.77
N ALA A 151 12.41 -3.89 -1.17
CA ALA A 151 13.36 -4.79 -1.79
C ALA A 151 13.77 -5.88 -0.80
N GLY A 152 13.80 -7.14 -1.28
CA GLY A 152 14.20 -8.30 -0.49
C GLY A 152 13.07 -8.95 0.31
N VAL A 153 13.44 -9.79 1.30
CA VAL A 153 12.54 -10.77 1.93
C VAL A 153 12.51 -10.71 3.45
N SER A 154 13.14 -9.71 4.07
CA SER A 154 13.24 -9.64 5.54
C SER A 154 11.91 -9.36 6.21
N MET A 155 10.98 -8.71 5.51
CA MET A 155 9.69 -8.29 6.09
C MET A 155 8.52 -9.16 5.63
N LEU A 156 8.80 -10.37 5.12
CA LEU A 156 7.79 -11.38 4.84
C LEU A 156 7.09 -11.81 6.14
N PRO A 157 5.79 -12.18 6.10
CA PRO A 157 4.95 -12.31 4.90
C PRO A 157 4.22 -11.02 4.49
N TYR A 158 4.36 -9.93 5.23
CA TYR A 158 3.51 -8.74 5.03
C TYR A 158 4.08 -7.74 4.02
N ILE A 159 5.40 -7.64 3.92
CA ILE A 159 6.08 -6.84 2.89
C ILE A 159 6.93 -7.78 2.03
N TRP A 160 6.62 -7.81 0.74
CA TRP A 160 7.33 -8.59 -0.26
C TRP A 160 8.21 -7.70 -1.13
N ASP A 161 9.11 -8.34 -1.87
CA ASP A 161 9.90 -7.66 -2.90
C ASP A 161 8.97 -6.94 -3.88
N ARG A 162 9.27 -5.67 -4.17
CA ARG A 162 8.51 -4.76 -5.06
C ARG A 162 7.18 -4.25 -4.54
N ASP A 163 6.77 -4.57 -3.31
CA ASP A 163 5.62 -3.91 -2.70
C ASP A 163 5.84 -2.40 -2.64
N ILE A 164 4.76 -1.64 -2.79
CA ILE A 164 4.76 -0.19 -2.65
C ILE A 164 4.42 0.12 -1.19
N LEU A 165 5.36 0.69 -0.46
CA LEU A 165 5.15 1.11 0.92
C LEU A 165 4.71 2.57 0.95
N ILE A 166 3.75 2.85 1.82
CA ILE A 166 3.28 4.19 2.10
C ILE A 166 3.80 4.57 3.48
N LEU A 167 4.72 5.54 3.50
CA LEU A 167 5.34 6.04 4.70
C LEU A 167 4.69 7.35 5.10
N GLU A 168 4.40 7.49 6.38
CA GLU A 168 3.93 8.74 6.98
C GLU A 168 5.04 9.32 7.85
N ARG A 169 5.50 10.52 7.49
CA ARG A 169 6.59 11.23 8.20
C ARG A 169 6.12 12.02 9.41
N HIS A 170 4.83 12.33 9.46
CA HIS A 170 4.22 13.09 10.54
C HIS A 170 3.92 12.23 11.77
N LEU A 171 3.89 10.90 11.60
CA LEU A 171 3.67 9.97 12.70
C LEU A 171 4.94 9.81 13.55
N THR A 172 4.74 9.82 14.86
CA THR A 172 5.76 9.37 15.82
C THR A 172 5.74 7.85 15.87
N PRO A 173 6.89 7.16 15.75
CA PRO A 173 6.95 5.70 15.88
C PRO A 173 6.43 5.22 17.24
N GLU A 174 5.66 4.15 17.20
CA GLU A 174 5.15 3.41 18.35
C GLU A 174 5.85 2.04 18.44
N ASN A 175 5.65 1.33 19.55
CA ASN A 175 6.24 0.00 19.69
C ASN A 175 5.64 -0.96 18.65
N ASP A 176 6.49 -1.79 18.05
CA ASP A 176 6.15 -2.75 17.00
C ASP A 176 5.73 -2.16 15.65
N ASP A 177 5.81 -0.83 15.50
CA ASP A 177 5.66 -0.19 14.20
C ASP A 177 6.71 -0.69 13.22
N VAL A 178 6.31 -0.81 11.96
CA VAL A 178 7.24 -0.93 10.85
C VAL A 178 7.73 0.46 10.47
N ILE A 179 9.04 0.65 10.47
CA ILE A 179 9.67 1.92 10.14
C ILE A 179 10.67 1.73 9.00
N VAL A 180 10.85 2.80 8.23
CA VAL A 180 11.98 2.92 7.30
C VAL A 180 12.99 3.87 7.92
N LEU A 181 14.22 3.40 8.07
CA LEU A 181 15.34 4.20 8.57
C LEU A 181 16.60 3.97 7.74
N SER A 182 17.50 4.94 7.75
CA SER A 182 18.89 4.71 7.40
C SER A 182 19.62 4.21 8.63
N LEU A 183 20.23 3.03 8.55
CA LEU A 183 21.10 2.44 9.56
C LEU A 183 22.50 2.32 8.96
N ASN A 184 23.48 3.06 9.50
CA ASN A 184 24.87 3.05 9.02
C ASN A 184 24.99 3.29 7.51
N ASN A 185 24.18 4.23 6.99
CA ASN A 185 24.02 4.63 5.58
C ASN A 185 23.21 3.66 4.70
N ASP A 186 22.77 2.52 5.20
CA ASP A 186 21.90 1.61 4.47
C ASP A 186 20.42 1.88 4.79
N LEU A 187 19.59 1.98 3.76
CA LEU A 187 18.15 2.15 3.93
C LEU A 187 17.51 0.79 4.22
N VAL A 188 16.92 0.64 5.41
CA VAL A 188 16.32 -0.61 5.89
C VAL A 188 14.86 -0.40 6.31
N VAL A 189 14.08 -1.47 6.16
CA VAL A 189 12.72 -1.57 6.68
C VAL A 189 12.70 -2.64 7.76
N LYS A 190 12.28 -2.26 8.98
CA LYS A 190 12.30 -3.11 10.17
C LYS A 190 11.15 -2.73 11.11
N ARG A 191 10.74 -3.66 11.96
CA ARG A 191 9.97 -3.31 13.16
C ARG A 191 10.88 -2.74 14.23
N ILE A 192 10.37 -1.81 15.02
CA ILE A 192 11.08 -1.23 16.15
C ILE A 192 10.46 -1.63 17.48
N ASN A 193 11.26 -2.18 18.37
CA ASN A 193 10.93 -2.26 19.78
C ASN A 193 11.54 -1.04 20.49
N LEU A 194 10.70 -0.11 20.94
CA LEU A 194 11.16 1.14 21.56
C LEU A 194 11.71 0.92 22.97
N HIS A 195 11.24 -0.12 23.67
CA HIS A 195 11.67 -0.44 25.03
C HIS A 195 13.11 -0.99 25.04
N THR A 196 13.40 -1.92 24.13
CA THR A 196 14.73 -2.56 24.02
C THR A 196 15.62 -1.91 22.97
N LYS A 197 15.13 -0.89 22.26
CA LYS A 197 15.79 -0.23 21.13
C LYS A 197 16.32 -1.23 20.10
N THR A 198 15.53 -2.25 19.82
CA THR A 198 15.92 -3.34 18.92
C THR A 198 15.11 -3.29 17.63
N LEU A 199 15.79 -3.37 16.50
CA LEU A 199 15.18 -3.54 15.19
C LEU A 199 15.00 -5.04 14.93
N TYR A 200 13.84 -5.45 14.46
CA TYR A 200 13.59 -6.84 14.12
C TYR A 200 12.78 -6.97 12.84
N SER A 201 12.77 -8.17 12.30
CA SER A 201 12.19 -8.50 11.00
C SER A 201 10.99 -9.41 11.20
N ASP A 202 9.96 -9.27 10.35
CA ASP A 202 8.82 -10.20 10.37
C ASP A 202 9.21 -11.61 9.93
N ASN A 203 10.26 -11.71 9.11
CA ASN A 203 10.86 -12.98 8.76
C ASN A 203 11.83 -13.44 9.86
N SER A 204 11.46 -14.52 10.55
CA SER A 204 12.24 -15.14 11.64
C SER A 204 13.64 -15.64 11.23
N SER A 205 13.92 -15.76 9.94
CA SER A 205 15.25 -16.10 9.43
C SER A 205 16.29 -14.99 9.66
N PHE A 206 15.83 -13.76 9.95
CA PHE A 206 16.68 -12.60 10.17
C PHE A 206 16.81 -12.32 11.67
N LYS A 207 18.04 -12.16 12.13
CA LYS A 207 18.31 -11.89 13.54
C LYS A 207 17.90 -10.46 13.91
N PRO A 208 17.33 -10.24 15.12
CA PRO A 208 17.15 -8.91 15.66
C PRO A 208 18.50 -8.15 15.76
N TYR A 209 18.45 -6.84 15.56
CA TYR A 209 19.58 -5.93 15.62
C TYR A 209 19.36 -4.90 16.74
N PRO A 210 20.07 -5.01 17.88
CA PRO A 210 20.01 -4.00 18.93
C PRO A 210 20.73 -2.73 18.46
N ILE A 211 20.06 -1.58 18.51
CA ILE A 211 20.66 -0.29 18.16
C ILE A 211 21.59 0.14 19.31
N THR A 212 22.82 0.48 18.96
CA THR A 212 23.86 0.96 19.87
C THR A 212 24.07 2.47 19.72
N GLN A 213 24.90 3.05 20.59
CA GLN A 213 25.26 4.48 20.49
C GLN A 213 26.19 4.78 19.31
N ASP A 214 26.89 3.78 18.81
CA ASP A 214 27.81 3.89 17.66
C ASP A 214 27.07 3.85 16.32
N ASP A 215 25.79 3.43 16.32
CA ASP A 215 24.98 3.35 15.12
C ASP A 215 24.49 4.73 14.68
N TYR A 216 24.74 5.07 13.42
CA TYR A 216 24.10 6.21 12.79
C TYR A 216 22.70 5.82 12.32
N THR A 217 21.67 6.35 13.00
CA THR A 217 20.27 6.10 12.65
C THR A 217 19.55 7.38 12.23
N ARG A 218 18.80 7.30 11.13
CA ARG A 218 17.92 8.39 10.66
C ARG A 218 16.58 7.83 10.22
N LEU A 219 15.53 8.17 10.96
CA LEU A 219 14.16 7.80 10.59
C LEU A 219 13.74 8.54 9.31
N HIS A 220 13.20 7.79 8.35
CA HIS A 220 12.56 8.35 7.15
C HIS A 220 11.05 8.44 7.30
N GLY A 221 10.41 7.49 7.99
CA GLY A 221 8.99 7.52 8.30
C GLY A 221 8.46 6.20 8.84
N VAL A 222 7.23 6.22 9.34
CA VAL A 222 6.48 5.02 9.76
C VAL A 222 5.76 4.45 8.55
N VAL A 223 5.86 3.14 8.31
CA VAL A 223 5.14 2.48 7.23
C VAL A 223 3.70 2.27 7.68
N ARG A 224 2.77 2.95 7.01
CA ARG A 224 1.34 2.86 7.30
C ARG A 224 0.68 1.72 6.52
N TYR A 225 1.03 1.58 5.25
CA TYR A 225 0.47 0.56 4.35
C TYR A 225 1.56 -0.13 3.51
N SER A 226 1.34 -1.41 3.19
CA SER A 226 2.04 -2.11 2.10
C SER A 226 1.03 -2.46 1.00
N LEU A 227 1.25 -1.95 -0.21
CA LEU A 227 0.41 -2.21 -1.37
C LEU A 227 1.11 -3.25 -2.25
N ARG A 228 0.46 -4.40 -2.41
CA ARG A 228 0.93 -5.47 -3.29
C ARG A 228 0.06 -5.55 -4.53
N LEU A 229 0.71 -5.51 -5.68
CA LEU A 229 0.12 -5.76 -6.98
C LEU A 229 0.11 -7.26 -7.24
N HIS A 230 -1.08 -7.87 -7.26
CA HIS A 230 -1.25 -9.29 -7.62
C HIS A 230 -1.41 -9.47 -9.12
N ARG A 231 -2.05 -8.50 -9.78
CA ARG A 231 -2.09 -8.39 -11.23
C ARG A 231 -1.21 -7.23 -11.66
N PRO A 232 -0.25 -7.43 -12.60
CA PRO A 232 0.54 -6.33 -13.12
C PRO A 232 -0.40 -5.31 -13.78
N MET A 233 -0.17 -4.02 -13.52
CA MET A 233 -0.91 -2.98 -14.21
C MET A 233 -0.67 -3.07 -15.72
N PRO A 234 -1.70 -2.94 -16.55
CA PRO A 234 -1.50 -2.64 -17.97
C PRO A 234 -0.91 -1.23 -18.04
N LEU A 235 0.41 -1.13 -18.21
CA LEU A 235 1.11 0.13 -18.49
C LEU A 235 0.80 0.64 -19.90
#